data_AF-A0A951MTQ0-F1
#
_entry.id   AF-A0A951MTQ0-F1
#
_cell.length_a   1.000
_cell.length_b   1.000
_cell.length_c   1.000
_cell.angle_alpha   90.00
_cell.angle_beta   90.00
_cell.angle_gamma   90.00
#
_symmetry.space_group_name_H-M   'P 1'
#
loop_
_entity.id
_entity.type
_entity.pdbx_description
1 polymer ?
#
loop_
_entity_poly.entity_id
_entity_poly.type
_entity_poly.pdbx_seq_one_letter_code
_entity_poly.pdbx_strand_id
1 'polypeptide(L)' 'HAWWVCYAPAEKPTIAIAVMIENAGHGSENAVPVAKAILEAAFPAPKPTPKKAP' A
#
# COMPACT_ATOMS: atom_id res chain seq x y z
N HIS A 1 -13.82 1.17 14.57
CA HIS A 1 -13.54 0.53 13.27
C HIS A 1 -12.59 1.42 12.49
N ALA A 2 -11.53 0.86 11.92
CA ALA A 2 -10.58 1.58 11.09
C ALA A 2 -10.88 1.28 9.61
N TRP A 3 -11.00 2.33 8.81
CA TRP A 3 -11.35 2.22 7.39
C TRP A 3 -10.36 2.99 6.52
N TRP A 4 -10.09 2.44 5.34
CA TRP A 4 -9.33 3.12 4.29
C TRP A 4 -9.74 2.59 2.92
N VAL A 5 -9.81 3.48 1.94
CA VAL A 5 -10.04 3.12 0.54
C VAL A 5 -9.04 3.89 -0.32
N CYS A 6 -8.40 3.21 -1.27
CA CYS A 6 -7.52 3.84 -2.25
C CYS A 6 -7.54 3.09 -3.58
N TYR A 7 -6.93 3.70 -4.58
CA TYR A 7 -6.64 3.08 -5.87
C TYR A 7 -5.23 3.49 -6.31
N ALA A 8 -4.61 2.69 -7.19
CA ALA A 8 -3.28 2.96 -7.72
C ALA A 8 -3.06 2.27 -9.08
N PRO A 9 -2.11 2.75 -9.91
CA PRO A 9 -1.46 4.06 -9.85
C PRO A 9 -2.46 5.24 -9.98
N ALA A 10 -2.08 6.46 -9.62
CA ALA A 10 -2.98 7.61 -9.66
C ALA A 10 -3.34 8.02 -11.10
N GLU A 11 -2.37 7.96 -12.00
CA GLU A 11 -2.47 8.41 -13.38
C GLU A 11 -3.19 7.39 -14.28
N LYS A 12 -3.01 6.10 -13.98
CA LYS A 12 -3.66 5.00 -14.71
C LYS A 12 -4.03 3.89 -13.72
N PRO A 13 -5.15 4.03 -12.98
CA PRO A 13 -5.53 3.07 -11.95
C PRO A 13 -5.72 1.66 -12.49
N THR A 14 -5.13 0.67 -11.82
CA THR A 14 -5.24 -0.75 -12.15
C THR A 14 -5.71 -1.61 -10.99
N ILE A 15 -5.63 -1.10 -9.75
CA ILE A 15 -6.13 -1.75 -8.54
C ILE A 15 -6.90 -0.76 -7.67
N ALA A 16 -7.99 -1.22 -7.07
CA ALA A 16 -8.72 -0.54 -6.00
C ALA A 16 -8.70 -1.42 -4.74
N ILE A 17 -8.51 -0.79 -3.58
CA ILE A 17 -8.31 -1.46 -2.30
C ILE A 17 -9.27 -0.82 -1.29
N ALA A 18 -10.01 -1.66 -0.56
CA ALA A 18 -10.78 -1.25 0.61
C ALA A 18 -10.34 -2.09 1.81
N VAL A 19 -9.98 -1.42 2.90
CA VAL A 19 -9.57 -2.05 4.15
C VAL A 19 -10.55 -1.62 5.24
N MET A 20 -11.13 -2.61 5.93
CA MET A 20 -11.87 -2.44 7.17
C MET A 20 -11.24 -3.32 8.23
N ILE A 21 -10.90 -2.74 9.37
CA ILE A 21 -10.48 -3.47 10.55
C ILE A 21 -11.47 -3.18 11.68
N GLU A 22 -12.12 -4.24 12.16
CA GLU A 22 -13.06 -4.16 13.27
C GLU A 22 -12.35 -3.75 14.56
N ASN A 23 -13.01 -2.92 15.38
CA ASN A 23 -12.52 -2.49 16.70
C ASN A 23 -11.12 -1.83 16.74
N ALA A 24 -10.53 -1.48 15.59
CA ALA A 24 -9.16 -0.96 15.51
C ALA A 24 -9.03 0.57 15.49
N GLY A 25 -10.02 1.33 16.00
CA GLY A 25 -9.88 2.80 16.10
C GLY A 25 -9.68 3.51 14.75
N HIS A 26 -8.59 4.28 14.59
CA HIS A 26 -8.38 5.21 13.46
C HIS A 26 -7.87 4.54 12.18
N GLY A 27 -8.46 4.93 11.04
CA GLY A 27 -8.08 4.45 9.71
C GLY A 27 -6.65 4.77 9.31
N SER A 28 -6.19 5.98 9.59
CA SER A 28 -4.83 6.45 9.27
C SER A 28 -3.73 5.66 9.99
N GLU A 29 -4.00 5.21 11.21
CA GLU A 29 -3.04 4.48 12.04
C GLU A 29 -3.06 2.98 11.76
N ASN A 30 -4.26 2.41 11.51
CA ASN A 30 -4.43 0.95 11.48
C ASN A 30 -4.73 0.40 10.09
N ALA A 31 -5.57 1.08 9.28
CA ALA A 31 -5.95 0.60 7.96
C ALA A 31 -4.97 1.02 6.85
N VAL A 32 -4.36 2.19 6.95
CA VAL A 32 -3.38 2.68 5.96
C VAL A 32 -2.13 1.79 5.88
N PRO A 33 -1.50 1.32 6.98
CA PRO A 33 -0.35 0.42 6.87
C PRO A 33 -0.66 -0.90 6.14
N VAL A 34 -1.88 -1.43 6.31
CA VAL A 34 -2.34 -2.61 5.58
C VAL A 34 -2.47 -2.32 4.09
N ALA A 35 -3.13 -1.21 3.73
CA ALA A 35 -3.25 -0.79 2.33
C ALA A 35 -1.88 -0.55 1.68
N LYS A 36 -0.93 0.02 2.44
CA LYS A 36 0.46 0.21 2.00
C LYS A 36 1.16 -1.12 1.70
N ALA A 37 1.06 -2.11 2.58
CA ALA A 37 1.66 -3.42 2.35
C ALA A 37 1.10 -4.11 1.09
N ILE A 38 -0.20 -3.98 0.84
CA ILE A 38 -0.83 -4.47 -0.39
C ILE A 38 -0.26 -3.75 -1.61
N LEU A 39 -0.14 -2.42 -1.56
CA LEU A 39 0.44 -1.63 -2.65
C LEU A 39 1.92 -1.97 -2.91
N GLU A 40 2.73 -2.18 -1.88
CA GLU A 40 4.13 -2.59 -2.01
C GLU A 40 4.27 -3.98 -2.66
N ALA A 41 3.34 -4.90 -2.34
CA ALA A 41 3.28 -6.21 -2.98
C ALA A 41 2.78 -6.14 -4.44
N ALA A 42 1.82 -5.26 -4.73
CA ALA A 42 1.27 -5.07 -6.07
C ALA A 42 2.22 -4.30 -7.01
N PHE A 43 3.03 -3.39 -6.45
CA PHE A 43 3.96 -2.53 -7.18
C PHE A 43 5.37 -2.60 -6.57
N PRO A 44 6.06 -3.76 -6.67
CA PRO A 44 7.38 -3.91 -6.10
C PRO A 44 8.36 -2.93 -6.75
N ALA A 45 9.15 -2.24 -5.93
CA ALA A 45 10.21 -1.39 -6.43
C ALA A 45 11.19 -2.22 -7.29
N PRO A 46 11.77 -1.61 -8.35
CA PRO A 46 12.86 -2.25 -9.08
C PRO A 46 13.96 -2.66 -8.09
N LYS A 47 14.42 -3.92 -8.16
CA LYS A 47 15.51 -4.41 -7.30
C LYS A 47 16.71 -3.48 -7.48
N PRO A 48 17.35 -2.98 -6.40
CA PRO A 48 18.55 -2.18 -6.53
C PRO A 48 19.57 -2.97 -7.34
N THR A 49 20.01 -2.42 -8.47
CA THR A 49 21.11 -3.01 -9.22
C THR A 49 22.35 -2.96 -8.33
N PRO A 50 23.07 -4.07 -8.16
CA PRO A 50 24.30 -4.05 -7.36
C PRO A 50 25.24 -3.01 -7.96
N LYS A 51 25.59 -2.01 -7.15
CA LYS A 51 26.55 -0.98 -7.53
C LYS A 51 27.86 -1.71 -7.83
N LYS A 52 28.30 -1.71 -9.09
CA LYS A 52 29.60 -2.27 -9.48
C LYS A 52 30.65 -1.63 -8.55
N ALA A 53 31.34 -2.46 -7.76
CA ALA A 53 32.42 -2.01 -6.91
C ALA A 53 33.52 -1.38 -7.80
N PRO A 54 34.19 -0.31 -7.33
CA PRO A 54 35.30 0.29 -8.06
C PRO A 54 36.45 -0.69 -8.29
#